data_AF-A0A7W1Q0V0-F1
#
_entry.id   AF-A0A7W1Q0V0-F1
#
_cell.length_a   1.000
_cell.length_b   1.000
_cell.length_c   1.000
_cell.angle_alpha   90.00
_cell.angle_beta   90.00
_cell.angle_gamma   90.00
#
_symmetry.space_group_name_H-M   'P 1'
#
loop_
_entity.id
_entity.type
_entity.pdbx_description
1 polymer ?
#
loop_
_entity_poly.entity_id
_entity_poly.type
_entity_poly.pdbx_seq_one_letter_code
_entity_poly.pdbx_strand_id
1 'polypeptide(L)'
;ALNWDAGADPAGDVEVLLFTRPFVPGGDLHLMCALQQPDSRGTLDLDRISYEYLRTEHDRRRLRHALRTGADLLRAGLGARTEPGGDVLGNDRTLDEWIAAHLTTAVHMCGSAALGRVVDAELRVLGINGLRVADTSVLPLAPRRGPAATAVAIGEKAAVLLSG
;
A
#
# COMPACT_ATOMS: atom_id res chain seq x y z
N ALA A 1 -8.53 -11.91 -2.73
CA ALA A 1 -8.16 -10.78 -1.85
C ALA A 1 -9.18 -10.68 -0.74
N LEU A 2 -8.78 -10.83 0.52
CA LEU A 2 -9.63 -10.49 1.66
C LEU A 2 -9.32 -9.04 2.03
N ASN A 3 -10.33 -8.19 2.00
CA ASN A 3 -10.23 -6.79 2.44
C ASN A 3 -11.20 -6.65 3.61
N TRP A 4 -10.72 -6.15 4.75
CA TRP A 4 -11.56 -5.94 5.91
C TRP A 4 -11.06 -4.78 6.75
N ASP A 5 -11.88 -4.41 7.72
CA ASP A 5 -11.58 -3.43 8.73
C ASP A 5 -10.75 -4.06 9.86
N ALA A 6 -9.51 -3.60 10.07
CA ALA A 6 -8.70 -3.95 11.22
C ALA A 6 -9.06 -3.15 12.50
N GLY A 7 -10.22 -2.49 12.51
CA GLY A 7 -10.78 -1.69 13.61
C GLY A 7 -10.57 -0.18 13.46
N ALA A 8 -10.35 0.31 12.25
CA ALA A 8 -10.10 1.72 11.95
C ALA A 8 -10.98 2.28 10.82
N ASP A 9 -11.46 1.46 9.88
CA ASP A 9 -12.30 1.91 8.77
C ASP A 9 -13.24 0.80 8.27
N PRO A 10 -14.57 0.99 8.37
CA PRO A 10 -15.56 -0.04 8.01
C PRO A 10 -15.58 -0.42 6.53
N ALA A 11 -14.98 0.39 5.63
CA ALA A 11 -14.82 0.06 4.22
C ALA A 11 -13.51 -0.71 3.92
N GLY A 12 -12.74 -1.06 4.96
CA GLY A 12 -11.55 -1.88 4.90
C GLY A 12 -10.28 -1.08 4.66
N ASP A 13 -9.24 -1.46 5.39
CA ASP A 13 -8.02 -0.68 5.57
C ASP A 13 -6.75 -1.56 5.46
N VAL A 14 -6.94 -2.88 5.43
CA VAL A 14 -5.93 -3.92 5.27
C VAL A 14 -6.34 -4.86 4.14
N GLU A 15 -5.35 -5.34 3.40
CA GLU A 15 -5.53 -6.39 2.40
C GLU A 15 -4.66 -7.62 2.69
N VAL A 16 -5.28 -8.80 2.63
CA VAL A 16 -4.59 -10.11 2.61
C VAL A 16 -4.77 -10.74 1.23
N LEU A 17 -3.66 -10.90 0.52
CA LEU A 17 -3.58 -11.47 -0.82
C LEU A 17 -2.86 -12.82 -0.79
N LEU A 18 -3.56 -13.87 -1.21
CA LEU A 18 -2.93 -15.16 -1.48
C LEU A 18 -2.33 -15.17 -2.89
N PHE A 19 -1.02 -15.41 -2.96
CA PHE A 19 -0.33 -15.71 -4.21
C PHE A 19 -0.22 -17.23 -4.35
N THR A 20 -1.10 -17.79 -5.20
CA THR A 20 -1.12 -19.23 -5.50
C THR A 20 0.00 -19.67 -6.43
N ARG A 21 0.70 -18.72 -7.05
CA ARG A 21 1.99 -18.95 -7.70
C ARG A 21 3.08 -18.26 -6.87
N PRO A 22 4.11 -18.99 -6.46
CA PRO A 22 5.25 -18.41 -5.76
C PRO A 22 5.94 -17.39 -6.67
N PHE A 23 6.55 -16.36 -6.06
CA PHE A 23 7.31 -15.34 -6.81
C PHE A 23 8.61 -15.91 -7.43
N VAL A 24 9.02 -17.11 -7.02
CA VAL A 24 10.16 -17.85 -7.56
C VAL A 24 9.73 -19.27 -8.00
N PRO A 25 10.21 -19.81 -9.12
CA PRO A 25 9.84 -21.16 -9.54
C PRO A 25 10.09 -22.21 -8.44
N GLY A 26 9.03 -22.95 -8.06
CA GLY A 26 9.11 -23.97 -7.01
C GLY A 26 9.17 -23.44 -5.57
N GLY A 27 8.95 -22.14 -5.35
CA GLY A 27 8.87 -21.55 -4.01
C GLY A 27 7.61 -21.93 -3.24
N ASP A 28 7.51 -21.44 -2.01
CA ASP A 28 6.35 -21.67 -1.17
C ASP A 28 5.15 -20.81 -1.58
N LEU A 29 3.96 -21.19 -1.10
CA LEU A 29 2.80 -20.31 -1.14
C LEU A 29 3.01 -19.16 -0.15
N HIS A 30 2.66 -17.94 -0.57
CA HIS A 30 2.82 -16.76 0.26
C HIS A 30 1.50 -15.99 0.39
N LEU A 31 1.22 -15.54 1.61
CA LEU A 31 0.24 -14.49 1.87
C LEU A 31 0.95 -13.15 1.96
N MET A 32 0.55 -12.20 1.13
CA MET A 32 0.94 -10.81 1.28
C MET A 32 -0.09 -10.11 2.16
N CYS A 33 0.39 -9.47 3.23
CA CYS A 33 -0.41 -8.62 4.10
C CYS A 33 0.03 -7.18 3.86
N ALA A 34 -0.90 -6.30 3.48
CA ALA A 34 -0.59 -4.92 3.11
C ALA A 34 -1.55 -3.92 3.77
N LEU A 35 -1.01 -2.76 4.16
CA LEU A 35 -1.81 -1.59 4.52
C LEU A 35 -2.18 -0.85 3.24
N GLN A 36 -3.47 -0.64 2.98
CA GLN A 36 -3.93 0.04 1.77
C GLN A 36 -4.01 1.56 1.95
N GLN A 37 -4.21 2.00 3.18
CA GLN A 37 -4.22 3.41 3.56
C GLN A 37 -3.35 3.58 4.82
N PRO A 38 -2.02 3.59 4.66
CA PRO A 38 -1.13 3.87 5.77
C PRO A 38 -1.25 5.34 6.19
N ASP A 39 -1.01 5.63 7.46
CA ASP A 39 -0.90 6.99 7.99
C ASP A 39 0.49 7.57 7.71
N SER A 40 1.51 6.72 7.68
CA SER A 40 2.88 7.14 7.39
C SER A 40 3.00 7.74 5.99
N ARG A 41 3.94 8.69 5.82
CA ARG A 41 4.20 9.40 4.56
C ARG A 41 5.68 9.51 4.31
N GLY A 42 6.10 9.11 3.12
CA GLY A 42 7.45 9.29 2.62
C GLY A 42 7.64 10.62 1.89
N THR A 43 8.89 10.89 1.53
CA THR A 43 9.30 12.04 0.72
C THR A 43 10.28 11.58 -0.34
N LEU A 44 10.29 12.24 -1.49
CA LEU A 44 11.33 12.08 -2.49
C LEU A 44 11.81 13.44 -2.97
N ASP A 45 13.11 13.53 -3.19
CA ASP A 45 13.80 14.61 -3.88
C ASP A 45 14.67 14.00 -4.99
N LEU A 46 15.48 14.82 -5.68
CA LEU A 46 16.29 14.37 -6.81
C LEU A 46 17.35 13.33 -6.42
N ASP A 47 17.83 13.36 -5.18
CA ASP A 47 18.97 12.55 -4.73
C ASP A 47 18.55 11.45 -3.75
N ARG A 48 17.34 11.53 -3.20
CA ARG A 48 16.90 10.67 -2.10
C ARG A 48 15.43 10.34 -2.16
N ILE A 49 15.13 9.07 -1.90
CA ILE A 49 13.80 8.57 -1.61
C ILE A 49 13.80 8.10 -0.15
N SER A 50 12.94 8.69 0.69
CA SER A 50 12.64 8.16 2.01
C SER A 50 11.22 7.64 2.04
N TYR A 51 11.07 6.32 2.21
CA TYR A 51 9.76 5.69 2.26
C TYR A 51 9.01 5.92 3.57
N GLU A 52 9.76 6.06 4.68
CA GLU A 52 9.17 6.26 6.02
C GLU A 52 8.05 5.24 6.31
N TYR A 53 8.27 3.96 6.00
CA TYR A 53 7.28 2.92 6.26
C TYR A 53 7.05 2.72 7.77
N LEU A 54 5.78 2.48 8.15
CA LEU A 54 5.38 2.06 9.50
C LEU A 54 5.87 2.98 10.64
N ARG A 55 5.99 4.28 10.37
CA ARG A 55 6.45 5.27 11.37
C ARG A 55 5.43 5.46 12.48
N THR A 56 4.14 5.35 12.18
CA THR A 56 3.08 5.46 13.18
C THR A 56 2.84 4.13 13.90
N GLU A 57 2.50 4.19 15.19
CA GLU A 57 2.05 3.00 15.92
C GLU A 57 0.75 2.45 15.34
N HIS A 58 -0.07 3.32 14.75
CA HIS A 58 -1.33 2.91 14.13
C HIS A 58 -1.11 1.96 12.95
N ASP A 59 -0.14 2.29 12.07
CA ASP A 59 0.24 1.42 10.94
C ASP A 59 0.78 0.08 11.44
N ARG A 60 1.69 0.11 12.42
CA ARG A 60 2.28 -1.10 13.01
C ARG A 60 1.21 -2.03 13.58
N ARG A 61 0.30 -1.49 14.41
CA ARG A 61 -0.81 -2.26 15.01
C ARG A 61 -1.67 -2.95 13.95
N ARG A 62 -2.05 -2.23 12.89
CA ARG A 62 -2.88 -2.77 11.80
C ARG A 62 -2.15 -3.85 10.99
N LEU A 63 -0.86 -3.67 10.73
CA LEU A 63 -0.07 -4.68 10.02
C LEU A 63 0.19 -5.93 10.88
N ARG A 64 0.43 -5.78 12.19
CA ARG A 64 0.50 -6.91 13.14
C ARG A 64 -0.80 -7.70 13.15
N HIS A 65 -1.94 -7.01 13.17
CA HIS A 65 -3.26 -7.64 13.06
C HIS A 65 -3.40 -8.42 11.74
N ALA A 66 -3.04 -7.81 10.61
CA ALA A 66 -3.08 -8.46 9.30
C ALA A 66 -2.28 -9.78 9.26
N LEU A 67 -1.05 -9.76 9.79
CA LEU A 67 -0.17 -10.94 9.83
C LEU A 67 -0.71 -12.05 10.74
N ARG A 68 -1.26 -11.71 11.91
CA ARG A 68 -1.90 -12.68 12.80
C ARG A 68 -3.07 -13.35 12.12
N THR A 69 -3.94 -12.57 11.48
CA THR A 69 -5.10 -13.14 10.80
C THR A 69 -4.69 -13.94 9.55
N GLY A 70 -3.67 -13.49 8.80
CA GLY A 70 -3.09 -14.29 7.72
C GLY A 70 -2.56 -15.64 8.20
N ALA A 71 -1.90 -15.68 9.37
CA ALA A 71 -1.44 -16.93 9.97
C ALA A 71 -2.59 -17.84 10.40
N ASP A 72 -3.69 -17.29 10.93
CA ASP A 72 -4.88 -18.07 11.29
C ASP A 72 -5.58 -18.65 10.06
N LEU A 73 -5.62 -17.91 8.94
CA LEU A 73 -6.13 -18.41 7.66
C LEU A 73 -5.29 -19.58 7.12
N LEU A 74 -3.96 -19.50 7.23
CA LEU A 74 -3.08 -20.61 6.86
C LEU A 74 -3.36 -21.85 7.73
N ARG A 75 -3.42 -21.67 9.06
CA ARG A 75 -3.73 -22.76 10.02
C ARG A 75 -5.10 -23.39 9.77
N ALA A 76 -6.07 -22.63 9.28
CA ALA A 76 -7.41 -23.12 8.98
C ALA A 76 -7.50 -24.01 7.73
N GLY A 77 -6.37 -24.27 7.04
CA GLY A 77 -6.30 -25.26 5.96
C GLY A 77 -5.84 -24.73 4.61
N LEU A 78 -5.36 -23.48 4.52
CA LEU A 78 -4.80 -22.92 3.28
C LEU A 78 -3.33 -23.30 3.03
N GLY A 79 -2.68 -24.02 3.97
CA GLY A 79 -1.33 -24.56 3.80
C GLY A 79 -0.64 -24.90 5.13
N ALA A 80 0.52 -25.55 5.07
CA ALA A 80 1.39 -25.71 6.23
C ALA A 80 2.21 -24.42 6.41
N ARG A 81 2.12 -23.81 7.59
CA ARG A 81 2.78 -22.55 7.92
C ARG A 81 4.29 -22.75 8.03
N THR A 82 5.08 -21.91 7.37
CA THR A 82 6.54 -21.91 7.50
C THR A 82 7.06 -20.81 8.41
N GLU A 83 6.57 -19.56 8.33
CA GLU A 83 7.04 -18.42 9.16
C GLU A 83 5.98 -17.28 9.29
N PRO A 84 6.08 -16.33 10.25
CA PRO A 84 6.93 -16.38 11.45
C PRO A 84 6.51 -17.50 12.41
N GLY A 85 7.28 -17.78 13.47
CA GLY A 85 6.86 -18.67 14.56
C GLY A 85 5.61 -18.18 15.35
N GLY A 86 5.12 -19.00 16.28
CA GLY A 86 4.02 -18.62 17.19
C GLY A 86 4.47 -17.68 18.31
N ASP A 87 5.70 -17.87 18.78
CA ASP A 87 6.44 -17.00 19.69
C ASP A 87 6.59 -15.58 19.13
N VAL A 88 6.96 -15.45 17.85
CA VAL A 88 7.08 -14.15 17.17
C VAL A 88 5.70 -13.49 17.02
N LEU A 89 4.67 -14.22 16.58
CA LEU A 89 3.32 -13.68 16.48
C LEU A 89 2.74 -13.21 17.82
N GLY A 90 3.09 -13.89 18.92
CA GLY A 90 2.57 -13.63 20.25
C GLY A 90 3.17 -12.39 20.92
N ASN A 91 4.19 -11.77 20.32
CA ASN A 91 4.91 -10.65 20.91
C ASN A 91 5.08 -9.51 19.91
N ASP A 92 4.47 -8.36 20.21
CA ASP A 92 4.45 -7.19 19.31
C ASP A 92 5.85 -6.69 18.94
N ARG A 93 6.82 -6.71 19.87
CA ARG A 93 8.18 -6.22 19.61
C ARG A 93 8.90 -7.12 18.61
N THR A 94 8.90 -8.44 18.85
CA THR A 94 9.56 -9.38 17.94
C THR A 94 8.83 -9.47 16.61
N LEU A 95 7.50 -9.27 16.60
CA LEU A 95 6.74 -9.20 15.36
C LEU A 95 7.09 -7.94 14.56
N ASP A 96 7.27 -6.79 15.19
CA ASP A 96 7.73 -5.56 14.53
C ASP A 96 9.15 -5.72 13.94
N GLU A 97 10.06 -6.37 14.67
CA GLU A 97 11.41 -6.71 14.18
C GLU A 97 11.34 -7.65 12.96
N TRP A 98 10.48 -8.68 13.02
CA TRP A 98 10.24 -9.59 11.89
C TRP A 98 9.63 -8.85 10.70
N ILE A 99 8.64 -7.98 10.92
CA ILE A 99 8.03 -7.15 9.88
C ILE A 99 9.11 -6.30 9.21
N ALA A 100 9.95 -5.59 9.99
CA ALA A 100 10.98 -4.73 9.44
C ALA A 100 11.98 -5.49 8.55
N ALA A 101 12.30 -6.75 8.88
CA ALA A 101 13.20 -7.59 8.09
C ALA A 101 12.55 -8.17 6.81
N HIS A 102 11.22 -8.25 6.74
CA HIS A 102 10.48 -8.86 5.62
C HIS A 102 9.62 -7.87 4.85
N LEU A 103 9.60 -6.60 5.26
CA LEU A 103 8.78 -5.56 4.64
C LEU A 103 9.24 -5.30 3.21
N THR A 104 8.28 -5.24 2.30
CA THR A 104 8.50 -4.83 0.92
C THR A 104 7.44 -3.82 0.48
N THR A 105 7.69 -3.19 -0.66
CA THR A 105 6.77 -2.24 -1.26
C THR A 105 5.77 -2.97 -2.15
N ALA A 106 4.49 -2.62 -2.00
CA ALA A 106 3.45 -3.04 -2.95
C ALA A 106 3.55 -2.29 -4.30
N VAL A 107 4.54 -1.40 -4.46
CA VAL A 107 4.76 -0.53 -5.64
C VAL A 107 3.55 0.34 -6.03
N HIS A 108 2.67 0.65 -5.08
CA HIS A 108 1.48 1.49 -5.25
C HIS A 108 1.73 2.97 -4.90
N MET A 109 2.83 3.55 -5.40
CA MET A 109 3.25 4.93 -5.04
C MET A 109 2.31 5.99 -5.62
N CYS A 110 2.05 7.05 -4.84
CA CYS A 110 1.18 8.17 -5.21
C CYS A 110 1.48 9.43 -4.38
N GLY A 111 0.88 10.56 -4.75
CA GLY A 111 0.82 11.78 -3.93
C GLY A 111 2.02 12.72 -3.94
N SER A 112 3.06 12.47 -4.75
CA SER A 112 4.23 13.35 -4.86
C SER A 112 3.95 14.69 -5.55
N ALA A 113 2.88 14.80 -6.34
CA ALA A 113 2.42 16.02 -7.00
C ALA A 113 0.94 16.29 -6.71
N ALA A 114 0.54 16.15 -5.43
CA ALA A 114 -0.85 16.11 -5.01
C ALA A 114 -1.71 17.32 -5.47
N LEU A 115 -2.95 17.00 -5.83
CA LEU A 115 -4.03 17.97 -6.08
C LEU A 115 -4.20 18.95 -4.91
N GLY A 116 -4.39 20.23 -5.22
CA GLY A 116 -4.55 21.32 -4.26
C GLY A 116 -3.23 21.80 -3.63
N ARG A 117 -2.12 21.11 -3.89
CA ARG A 117 -0.78 21.49 -3.42
C ARG A 117 0.21 21.75 -4.55
N VAL A 118 0.20 20.91 -5.59
CA VAL A 118 1.10 21.01 -6.75
C VAL A 118 0.32 21.22 -8.04
N VAL A 119 -0.83 20.54 -8.18
CA VAL A 119 -1.73 20.71 -9.33
C VAL A 119 -3.12 21.18 -8.92
N ASP A 120 -3.85 21.81 -9.84
CA ASP A 120 -5.26 22.16 -9.68
C ASP A 120 -6.22 21.02 -10.14
N ALA A 121 -7.53 21.26 -10.06
CA ALA A 121 -8.58 20.30 -10.42
C ALA A 121 -8.58 19.88 -11.90
N GLU A 122 -7.92 20.67 -12.76
CA GLU A 122 -7.69 20.42 -14.18
C GLU A 122 -6.27 19.88 -14.45
N LEU A 123 -5.60 19.40 -13.40
CA LEU A 123 -4.28 18.79 -13.42
C LEU A 123 -3.14 19.74 -13.84
N ARG A 124 -3.39 21.05 -13.85
CA ARG A 124 -2.39 22.07 -14.21
C ARG A 124 -1.43 22.30 -13.06
N VAL A 125 -0.14 22.37 -13.35
CA VAL A 125 0.87 22.70 -12.33
C VAL A 125 0.69 24.15 -11.89
N LEU A 126 0.53 24.35 -10.59
CA LEU A 126 0.28 25.66 -10.01
C LEU A 126 1.46 26.61 -10.31
N GLY A 127 1.15 27.78 -10.87
CA GLY A 127 2.14 28.81 -11.21
C GLY A 127 2.92 28.57 -12.51
N ILE A 128 2.68 27.46 -13.22
CA ILE A 128 3.36 27.14 -14.49
C ILE A 128 2.33 27.00 -15.62
N ASN A 129 2.48 27.82 -16.66
CA ASN A 129 1.60 27.77 -17.82
C ASN A 129 1.96 26.59 -18.74
N GLY A 130 0.94 25.94 -19.29
CA GLY A 130 1.12 24.89 -20.30
C GLY A 130 1.63 23.55 -19.78
N LEU A 131 1.74 23.35 -18.47
CA LEU A 131 2.21 22.11 -17.86
C LEU A 131 1.12 21.42 -17.03
N ARG A 132 0.98 20.11 -17.21
CA ARG A 132 0.07 19.23 -16.45
C ARG A 132 0.78 17.97 -15.97
N VAL A 133 0.25 17.36 -14.91
CA VAL A 133 0.69 16.04 -14.42
C VAL A 133 -0.51 15.07 -14.46
N ALA A 134 -0.34 13.89 -15.04
CA ALA A 134 -1.43 12.95 -15.28
C ALA A 134 -1.04 11.50 -14.94
N ASP A 135 -0.66 11.27 -13.68
CA ASP A 135 -0.38 9.95 -13.12
C ASP A 135 -0.80 9.91 -11.64
N THR A 136 -0.50 8.83 -10.92
CA THR A 136 -0.90 8.65 -9.51
C THR A 136 -0.27 9.66 -8.55
N SER A 137 0.75 10.41 -8.95
CA SER A 137 1.35 11.47 -8.12
C SER A 137 0.34 12.57 -7.76
N VAL A 138 -0.71 12.77 -8.55
CA VAL A 138 -1.73 13.79 -8.29
C VAL A 138 -2.73 13.42 -7.20
N LEU A 139 -2.76 12.16 -6.79
CA LEU A 139 -3.70 11.67 -5.77
C LEU A 139 -3.34 12.26 -4.40
N PRO A 140 -4.26 12.99 -3.73
CA PRO A 140 -3.97 13.53 -2.40
C PRO A 140 -3.93 12.44 -1.33
N LEU A 141 -4.57 11.30 -1.58
CA LEU A 141 -4.63 10.15 -0.69
C LEU A 141 -4.48 8.86 -1.50
N ALA A 142 -3.84 7.86 -0.92
CA ALA A 142 -3.69 6.55 -1.53
C ALA A 142 -5.06 5.89 -1.75
N PRO A 143 -5.29 5.28 -2.92
CA PRO A 143 -6.50 4.52 -3.18
C PRO A 143 -6.52 3.25 -2.32
N ARG A 144 -7.71 2.83 -1.89
CA ARG A 144 -7.91 1.63 -1.05
C ARG A 144 -7.59 0.31 -1.75
N ARG A 145 -7.49 0.34 -3.08
CA ARG A 145 -7.15 -0.81 -3.92
C ARG A 145 -5.96 -0.45 -4.80
N GLY A 146 -5.35 -1.46 -5.40
CA GLY A 146 -4.25 -1.27 -6.34
C GLY A 146 -4.53 -0.14 -7.35
N PRO A 147 -3.57 0.75 -7.60
CA PRO A 147 -3.80 2.04 -8.24
C PRO A 147 -3.98 1.96 -9.76
N ALA A 148 -3.88 0.76 -10.36
CA ALA A 148 -3.92 0.58 -11.81
C ALA A 148 -5.19 1.18 -12.44
N ALA A 149 -6.37 0.86 -11.91
CA ALA A 149 -7.62 1.42 -12.41
C ALA A 149 -7.70 2.94 -12.18
N THR A 150 -7.18 3.43 -11.05
CA THR A 150 -7.13 4.86 -10.74
C THR A 150 -6.20 5.61 -11.69
N ALA A 151 -5.06 5.03 -12.06
CA ALA A 151 -4.12 5.61 -13.03
C ALA A 151 -4.76 5.75 -14.41
N VAL A 152 -5.47 4.73 -14.88
CA VAL A 152 -6.25 4.79 -16.14
C VAL A 152 -7.29 5.92 -16.07
N ALA A 153 -8.06 6.00 -14.98
CA ALA A 153 -9.07 7.04 -14.83
C ALA A 153 -8.47 8.47 -14.82
N ILE A 154 -7.28 8.67 -14.25
CA ILE A 154 -6.56 9.94 -14.31
C ILE A 154 -6.16 10.26 -15.76
N GLY A 155 -5.63 9.27 -16.49
CA GLY A 155 -5.27 9.42 -17.90
C GLY A 155 -6.45 9.80 -18.78
N GLU A 156 -7.59 9.11 -18.63
CA GLU A 156 -8.84 9.43 -19.34
C GLU A 156 -9.31 10.86 -19.03
N LYS A 157 -9.26 11.28 -17.76
CA LYS A 157 -9.60 12.66 -17.37
C LYS A 157 -8.67 13.67 -18.04
N ALA A 158 -7.36 13.40 -18.05
CA ALA A 158 -6.38 14.27 -18.72
C ALA A 158 -6.64 14.36 -20.23
N ALA A 159 -6.98 13.25 -20.89
CA ALA A 159 -7.31 13.24 -22.31
C ALA A 159 -8.51 14.15 -22.60
N VAL A 160 -9.59 14.04 -21.83
CA VAL A 160 -10.77 14.92 -21.96
C VAL A 160 -10.39 16.39 -21.81
N LEU A 161 -9.62 16.74 -20.78
CA LEU A 161 -9.16 18.11 -20.50
C LEU A 161 -8.22 18.70 -21.56
N LEU A 162 -7.59 17.86 -22.38
CA LEU A 162 -6.70 18.28 -23.47
C LEU A 162 -7.41 18.34 -24.82
N SER A 163 -8.47 17.55 -25.00
CA SER A 163 -9.26 17.47 -26.23
C SER A 163 -10.39 18.50 -26.32
N GLY A 164 -10.78 19.12 -25.20
CA GLY A 164 -11.76 20.21 -25.12
C GLY A 164 -11.09 21.57 -25.01
#